data_AF-A0A6N4XTA8-F1
#
_entry.id   AF-A0A6N4XTA8-F1
#
_cell.length_a   1.000
_cell.length_b   1.000
_cell.length_c   1.000
_cell.angle_alpha   90.00
_cell.angle_beta   90.00
_cell.angle_gamma   90.00
#
_symmetry.space_group_name_H-M   'P 1'
#
loop_
_entity.id
_entity.type
_entity.pdbx_description
1 polymer ?
#
loop_
_entity_poly.entity_id
_entity_poly.type
_entity_poly.pdbx_seq_one_letter_code
_entity_poly.pdbx_strand_id
1 'polypeptide(L)'
;METENWFKLKKYPHIGYHITKLDYNWVKEYISNPRKIQTHSFLPYIHKCIKQRKFRADPARTDKTPTKKRFRKKGGKERHIHFASHLDSLIFSYYNNLLSTAYEEFIKQKNFNDSVVAYRKIPIYPGSQNNKCNIEFAKSTFDFIKK
;
A
#
# COMPACT_ATOMS: atom_id res chain seq x y z
N MET A 1 -15.49 -7.92 18.09
CA MET A 1 -16.14 -7.12 17.04
C MET A 1 -15.39 -7.34 15.75
N GLU A 2 -16.07 -7.85 14.73
CA GLU A 2 -15.55 -7.95 13.38
C GLU A 2 -15.67 -6.58 12.70
N THR A 3 -14.66 -6.18 11.91
CA THR A 3 -14.59 -4.87 11.23
C THR A 3 -14.30 -5.11 9.76
N GLU A 4 -14.79 -4.27 8.84
CA GLU A 4 -14.48 -4.48 7.43
C GLU A 4 -12.99 -4.26 7.13
N ASN A 5 -12.56 -4.84 6.00
CA ASN A 5 -11.18 -4.83 5.53
C ASN A 5 -10.58 -3.42 5.33
N TRP A 6 -11.41 -2.38 5.14
CA TRP A 6 -10.93 -1.00 4.99
C TRP A 6 -10.57 -0.36 6.34
N PHE A 7 -11.08 -0.87 7.47
CA PHE A 7 -10.84 -0.29 8.79
C PHE A 7 -9.46 -0.69 9.34
N LYS A 8 -8.41 0.00 8.88
CA LYS A 8 -7.01 -0.32 9.20
C LYS A 8 -6.38 0.73 10.12
N LEU A 9 -6.39 0.44 11.42
CA LEU A 9 -5.80 1.31 12.43
C LEU A 9 -4.30 1.54 12.21
N LYS A 10 -3.88 2.79 12.33
CA LYS A 10 -2.48 3.20 12.28
C LYS A 10 -1.93 3.40 13.69
N LYS A 11 -0.63 3.16 13.85
CA LYS A 11 0.08 3.22 15.15
C LYS A 11 1.18 4.27 15.19
N TYR A 12 1.30 5.09 14.14
CA TYR A 12 2.29 6.16 14.14
C TYR A 12 1.77 7.35 14.97
N PRO A 13 2.64 8.14 15.61
CA PRO A 13 2.21 9.35 16.31
C PRO A 13 1.57 10.36 15.35
N HIS A 14 0.48 11.01 15.80
CA HIS A 14 -0.13 12.15 15.13
C HIS A 14 -0.73 13.13 16.14
N ILE A 15 -1.02 14.36 15.72
CA ILE A 15 -1.65 15.40 16.54
C ILE A 15 -3.11 15.06 16.90
N GLY A 16 -3.78 14.25 16.08
CA GLY A 16 -5.20 13.91 16.28
C GLY A 16 -5.40 12.73 17.23
N TYR A 17 -6.63 12.56 17.71
CA TYR A 17 -7.00 11.45 18.60
C TYR A 17 -6.67 10.08 18.01
N HIS A 18 -6.24 9.17 18.88
CA HIS A 18 -6.07 7.76 18.51
C HIS A 18 -7.43 7.11 18.30
N ILE A 19 -7.55 6.36 17.20
CA ILE A 19 -8.73 5.56 16.91
C ILE A 19 -8.45 4.11 17.32
N THR A 20 -9.40 3.51 18.03
CA THR A 20 -9.35 2.13 18.48
C THR A 20 -10.43 1.29 17.79
N LYS A 21 -10.52 0.00 18.13
CA LYS A 21 -11.60 -0.85 17.62
C LYS A 21 -12.98 -0.48 18.18
N LEU A 22 -13.02 0.15 19.36
CA LEU A 22 -14.28 0.57 19.99
C LEU A 22 -14.95 1.71 19.21
N ASP A 23 -14.14 2.51 18.52
CA ASP A 23 -14.57 3.65 17.72
C ASP A 23 -15.21 3.27 16.38
N TYR A 24 -15.16 1.99 16.01
CA TYR A 24 -15.52 1.50 14.69
C TYR A 24 -16.90 1.98 14.22
N ASN A 25 -17.93 1.90 15.07
CA ASN A 25 -19.31 2.22 14.69
C ASN A 25 -19.47 3.70 14.32
N TRP A 26 -19.02 4.62 15.18
CA TRP A 26 -19.15 6.05 14.92
C TRP A 26 -18.25 6.50 13.76
N VAL A 27 -17.06 5.91 13.64
CA VAL A 27 -16.13 6.20 12.53
C VAL A 27 -16.76 5.79 11.20
N LYS A 28 -17.33 4.58 11.12
CA LYS A 28 -18.01 4.10 9.92
C LYS A 28 -19.19 5.01 9.56
N GLU A 29 -20.02 5.37 10.53
CA GLU A 29 -21.16 6.27 10.31
C GLU A 29 -20.71 7.67 9.82
N TYR A 30 -19.63 8.22 10.39
CA TYR A 30 -19.08 9.50 9.98
C TYR A 30 -18.51 9.46 8.56
N ILE A 31 -17.63 8.48 8.27
CA ILE A 31 -16.86 8.42 7.02
C ILE A 31 -17.73 8.03 5.82
N SER A 32 -18.73 7.17 6.03
CA SER A 32 -19.64 6.74 4.97
C SER A 32 -20.63 7.81 4.51
N ASN A 33 -20.75 8.93 5.26
CA ASN A 33 -21.61 10.05 4.88
C ASN A 33 -20.84 11.06 4.00
N PRO A 34 -21.12 11.17 2.69
CA PRO A 34 -20.36 12.04 1.80
C PRO A 34 -20.50 13.53 2.15
N ARG A 35 -21.63 13.96 2.71
CA ARG A 35 -21.85 15.35 3.10
C ARG A 35 -20.93 15.75 4.26
N LYS A 36 -20.74 14.87 5.24
CA LYS A 36 -19.77 15.09 6.34
C LYS A 36 -18.34 15.18 5.81
N ILE A 37 -18.00 14.36 4.82
CA ILE A 37 -16.64 14.30 4.26
C ILE A 37 -16.31 15.48 3.35
N GLN A 38 -17.29 16.01 2.62
CA GLN A 38 -17.11 17.23 1.81
C GLN A 38 -16.67 18.43 2.66
N THR A 39 -17.14 18.52 3.90
CA THR A 39 -16.80 19.60 4.84
C THR A 39 -15.77 19.16 5.88
N HIS A 40 -15.19 17.96 5.77
CA HIS A 40 -14.23 17.45 6.73
C HIS A 40 -12.90 18.21 6.62
N SER A 41 -12.44 18.78 7.73
CA SER A 41 -11.15 19.45 7.80
C SER A 41 -10.03 18.44 8.00
N PHE A 42 -9.35 18.08 6.92
CA PHE A 42 -8.16 17.23 6.99
C PHE A 42 -7.04 17.90 7.78
N LEU A 43 -6.36 17.11 8.62
CA LEU A 43 -5.22 17.61 9.38
C LEU A 43 -3.96 17.63 8.50
N PRO A 44 -3.00 18.53 8.80
CA PRO A 44 -1.73 18.55 8.08
C PRO A 44 -0.99 17.22 8.26
N TYR A 45 -0.31 16.79 7.20
CA TYR A 45 0.54 15.61 7.27
C TYR A 45 1.76 15.85 8.17
N ILE A 46 2.13 14.84 8.96
CA ILE A 46 3.41 14.82 9.66
C ILE A 46 4.49 14.24 8.76
N HIS A 47 5.47 15.07 8.40
CA HIS A 47 6.61 14.65 7.59
C HIS A 47 7.66 13.92 8.44
N LYS A 48 8.15 12.80 7.93
CA LYS A 48 9.30 12.07 8.46
C LYS A 48 10.19 11.60 7.33
N CYS A 49 11.49 11.73 7.51
CA CYS A 49 12.47 11.14 6.60
C CYS A 49 13.02 9.82 7.17
N ILE A 50 12.82 8.71 6.45
CA ILE A 50 13.44 7.42 6.76
C ILE A 50 14.68 7.24 5.90
N LYS A 51 15.83 6.99 6.53
CA LYS A 51 17.09 6.71 5.82
C LYS A 51 17.28 5.19 5.67
N GLN A 52 17.34 4.71 4.44
CA GLN A 52 17.61 3.30 4.13
C GLN A 52 19.01 3.13 3.54
N ARG A 53 19.77 2.13 3.97
CA ARG A 53 21.08 1.84 3.35
C ARG A 53 20.90 1.31 1.93
N LYS A 54 21.76 1.73 1.00
CA LYS A 54 21.80 1.18 -0.36
C LYS A 54 22.43 -0.23 -0.33
N PHE A 55 21.82 -1.17 -1.05
CA PHE A 55 22.32 -2.53 -1.17
C PHE A 55 23.30 -2.73 -2.33
N ARG A 56 23.37 -1.76 -3.26
CA ARG A 56 24.26 -1.84 -4.44
C ARG A 56 25.72 -1.77 -4.02
N ALA A 57 26.54 -2.58 -4.68
CA ALA A 57 28.00 -2.55 -4.52
C ALA A 57 28.53 -1.17 -4.91
N ASP A 58 29.62 -0.75 -4.26
CA ASP A 58 30.35 0.45 -4.62
C ASP A 58 31.23 0.14 -5.84
N PRO A 59 30.98 0.74 -7.01
CA PRO A 59 31.79 0.47 -8.20
C PRO A 59 33.21 1.01 -8.07
N ALA A 60 33.47 1.96 -7.17
CA ALA A 60 34.80 2.54 -6.95
C ALA A 60 35.71 1.65 -6.08
N ARG A 61 35.21 0.53 -5.57
CA ARG A 61 35.92 -0.38 -4.67
C ARG A 61 35.89 -1.79 -5.24
N THR A 62 37.05 -2.30 -5.62
CA THR A 62 37.23 -3.68 -6.11
C THR A 62 37.64 -4.64 -5.01
N ASP A 63 38.19 -4.12 -3.91
CA ASP A 63 38.54 -4.87 -2.72
C ASP A 63 37.29 -5.31 -1.93
N LYS A 64 37.46 -6.31 -1.06
CA LYS A 64 36.39 -6.88 -0.25
C LYS A 64 36.60 -6.51 1.22
N THR A 65 35.51 -6.51 1.98
CA THR A 65 35.56 -6.42 3.44
C THR A 65 36.34 -7.61 4.03
N PRO A 66 36.81 -7.55 5.29
CA PRO A 66 37.43 -8.70 5.97
C PRO A 66 36.57 -9.97 5.96
N THR A 67 35.25 -9.80 5.89
CA THR A 67 34.25 -10.87 5.75
C THR A 67 34.01 -11.33 4.29
N LYS A 68 34.90 -10.97 3.35
CA LYS A 68 34.84 -11.29 1.91
C LYS A 68 33.59 -10.76 1.18
N LYS A 69 32.93 -9.71 1.68
CA LYS A 69 31.77 -9.06 1.03
C LYS A 69 32.21 -7.84 0.21
N ARG A 70 31.46 -7.49 -0.83
CA ARG A 70 31.71 -6.24 -1.58
C ARG A 70 31.38 -5.02 -0.72
N PHE A 71 32.16 -3.95 -0.85
CA PHE A 71 31.78 -2.66 -0.29
C PHE A 71 30.48 -2.16 -0.95
N ARG A 72 29.67 -1.42 -0.19
CA ARG A 72 28.39 -0.87 -0.65
C ARG A 72 28.51 0.63 -0.79
N LYS A 73 27.79 1.20 -1.76
CA LYS A 73 27.76 2.65 -1.98
C LYS A 73 27.39 3.38 -0.68
N LYS A 74 28.27 4.29 -0.23
CA LYS A 74 28.00 5.15 0.93
C LYS A 74 26.84 6.13 0.62
N GLY A 75 26.08 6.49 1.65
CA GLY A 75 24.90 7.36 1.54
C GLY A 75 23.58 6.59 1.56
N GLY A 76 22.71 6.95 2.51
CA GLY A 76 21.36 6.41 2.60
C GLY A 76 20.48 6.89 1.45
N LYS A 77 19.50 6.08 1.06
CA LYS A 77 18.34 6.53 0.29
C LYS A 77 17.35 7.13 1.27
N GLU A 78 17.12 8.43 1.15
CA GLU A 78 16.12 9.15 1.93
C GLU A 78 14.72 8.86 1.37
N ARG A 79 13.78 8.57 2.26
CA ARG A 79 12.37 8.33 1.96
C ARG A 79 11.55 9.32 2.75
N HIS A 80 11.05 10.34 2.08
CA HIS A 80 10.10 11.27 2.65
C HIS A 80 8.75 10.56 2.77
N ILE A 81 8.24 10.47 3.99
CA ILE A 81 6.95 9.87 4.31
C ILE A 81 6.11 10.94 4.99
N HIS A 82 4.86 11.03 4.58
CA HIS A 82 3.87 11.96 5.11
C HIS A 82 2.76 11.14 5.75
N PHE A 83 2.56 11.30 7.05
CA PHE A 83 1.57 10.54 7.81
C PHE A 83 0.32 11.38 7.98
N ALA A 84 -0.83 10.83 7.55
CA ALA A 84 -2.16 11.39 7.78
C ALA A 84 -2.57 11.28 9.25
N SER A 85 -3.62 11.96 9.68
CA SER A 85 -4.22 11.67 10.98
C SER A 85 -4.80 10.25 11.02
N HIS A 86 -5.05 9.73 12.22
CA HIS A 86 -5.66 8.40 12.36
C HIS A 86 -7.03 8.33 11.66
N LEU A 87 -7.88 9.34 11.85
CA LEU A 87 -9.19 9.42 11.21
C LEU A 87 -9.06 9.63 9.69
N ASP A 88 -8.22 10.57 9.26
CA ASP A 88 -7.99 10.88 7.84
C ASP A 88 -7.48 9.64 7.09
N SER A 89 -6.61 8.86 7.72
CA SER A 89 -6.10 7.60 7.15
C SER A 89 -7.22 6.57 6.92
N LEU A 90 -8.25 6.57 7.77
CA LEU A 90 -9.42 5.71 7.63
C LEU A 90 -10.36 6.25 6.54
N ILE A 91 -10.49 7.58 6.39
CA ILE A 91 -11.21 8.20 5.27
C ILE A 91 -10.59 7.75 3.96
N PHE A 92 -9.27 7.92 3.79
CA PHE A 92 -8.58 7.47 2.58
C PHE A 92 -8.76 5.98 2.34
N SER A 93 -8.71 5.15 3.38
CA SER A 93 -8.88 3.70 3.26
C SER A 93 -10.29 3.30 2.80
N TYR A 94 -11.33 3.97 3.33
CA TYR A 94 -12.73 3.74 2.95
C TYR A 94 -12.99 4.13 1.50
N TYR A 95 -12.64 5.36 1.10
CA TYR A 95 -12.86 5.80 -0.28
C TYR A 95 -11.99 5.04 -1.28
N ASN A 96 -10.76 4.65 -0.91
CA ASN A 96 -9.98 3.74 -1.73
C ASN A 96 -10.66 2.39 -1.92
N ASN A 97 -11.36 1.86 -0.90
CA ASN A 97 -12.13 0.63 -1.04
C ASN A 97 -13.28 0.79 -2.04
N LEU A 98 -14.04 1.88 -1.98
CA LEU A 98 -15.10 2.17 -2.95
C LEU A 98 -14.54 2.27 -4.38
N LEU A 99 -13.47 3.05 -4.56
CA LEU A 99 -12.83 3.24 -5.87
C LEU A 99 -12.23 1.95 -6.41
N SER A 100 -11.61 1.14 -5.56
CA SER A 100 -11.05 -0.15 -5.96
C SER A 100 -12.14 -1.10 -6.46
N THR A 101 -13.28 -1.16 -5.78
CA THR A 101 -14.42 -1.99 -6.21
C THR A 101 -14.94 -1.54 -7.56
N ALA A 102 -15.22 -0.24 -7.72
CA ALA A 102 -15.69 0.32 -8.99
C ALA A 102 -14.68 0.10 -10.14
N TYR A 103 -13.38 0.25 -9.85
CA TYR A 103 -12.32 0.00 -10.82
C TYR A 103 -12.26 -1.47 -11.24
N GLU A 104 -12.39 -2.41 -10.30
CA GLU A 104 -12.42 -3.84 -10.61
C GLU A 104 -13.64 -4.25 -11.45
N GLU A 105 -14.79 -3.61 -11.24
CA GLU A 105 -15.98 -3.80 -12.08
C GLU A 105 -15.77 -3.27 -13.51
N PHE A 106 -15.19 -2.07 -13.62
CA PHE A 106 -14.88 -1.45 -14.90
C PHE A 106 -13.85 -2.26 -15.70
N ILE A 107 -12.73 -2.63 -15.09
CA ILE A 107 -11.60 -3.25 -15.78
C ILE A 107 -11.95 -4.64 -16.32
N LYS A 108 -12.84 -5.39 -15.65
CA LYS A 108 -13.34 -6.70 -16.11
C LYS A 108 -13.97 -6.65 -17.50
N GLN A 109 -14.51 -5.51 -17.91
CA GLN A 109 -15.17 -5.32 -19.20
C GLN A 109 -14.19 -4.88 -20.31
N LYS A 110 -12.90 -4.69 -20.00
CA LYS A 110 -11.91 -4.21 -20.95
C LYS A 110 -11.06 -5.36 -21.48
N ASN A 111 -10.74 -5.31 -22.77
CA ASN A 111 -9.89 -6.29 -23.45
C ASN A 111 -8.45 -6.35 -22.89
N PHE A 112 -8.01 -5.31 -22.17
CA PHE A 112 -6.69 -5.24 -21.53
C PHE A 112 -6.70 -5.64 -20.04
N ASN A 113 -7.82 -6.18 -19.53
CA ASN A 113 -7.93 -6.64 -18.13
C ASN A 113 -6.76 -7.54 -17.69
N ASP A 114 -6.36 -8.46 -18.58
CA ASP A 114 -5.33 -9.46 -18.30
C ASP A 114 -3.91 -8.87 -18.25
N SER A 115 -3.70 -7.67 -18.82
CA SER A 115 -2.41 -6.99 -18.84
C SER A 115 -2.21 -6.06 -17.65
N VAL A 116 -3.29 -5.55 -17.05
CA VAL A 116 -3.21 -4.58 -15.95
C VAL A 116 -3.15 -5.31 -14.62
N VAL A 117 -1.93 -5.47 -14.10
CA VAL A 117 -1.67 -6.22 -12.84
C VAL A 117 -1.42 -5.32 -11.62
N ALA A 118 -1.02 -4.07 -11.84
CA ALA A 118 -0.59 -3.18 -10.76
C ALA A 118 -1.76 -2.75 -9.86
N TYR A 119 -1.52 -2.68 -8.55
CA TYR A 119 -2.47 -2.21 -7.53
C TYR A 119 -3.78 -3.01 -7.42
N ARG A 120 -3.86 -4.21 -8.01
CA ARG A 120 -5.04 -5.08 -8.00
C ARG A 120 -4.83 -6.30 -7.13
N LYS A 121 -5.94 -6.87 -6.64
CA LYS A 121 -5.94 -8.16 -5.94
C LYS A 121 -6.43 -9.24 -6.89
N ILE A 122 -5.51 -9.81 -7.65
CA ILE A 122 -5.82 -10.83 -8.66
C ILE A 122 -5.71 -12.21 -7.99
N PRO A 123 -6.77 -13.02 -7.90
CA PRO A 123 -6.70 -14.34 -7.29
C PRO A 123 -5.83 -15.29 -8.13
N ILE A 124 -5.18 -16.26 -7.48
CA ILE A 124 -4.32 -17.24 -8.18
C ILE A 124 -5.15 -18.06 -9.18
N TYR A 125 -6.34 -18.48 -8.76
CA TYR A 125 -7.36 -19.16 -9.55
C TYR A 125 -8.76 -18.68 -9.08
N PRO A 126 -9.82 -18.83 -9.89
CA PRO A 126 -11.18 -18.42 -9.49
C PRO A 126 -11.61 -19.06 -8.15
N GLY A 127 -12.02 -18.24 -7.19
CA GLY A 127 -12.40 -18.70 -5.83
C GLY A 127 -11.23 -18.88 -4.84
N SER A 128 -9.98 -18.63 -5.24
CA SER A 128 -8.83 -18.67 -4.33
C SER A 128 -8.93 -17.59 -3.26
N GLN A 129 -8.60 -17.94 -2.02
CA GLN A 129 -8.41 -16.98 -0.92
C GLN A 129 -7.09 -16.21 -1.05
N ASN A 130 -6.17 -16.68 -1.90
CA ASN A 130 -4.85 -16.10 -2.12
C ASN A 130 -4.80 -15.33 -3.45
N ASN A 131 -4.01 -14.26 -3.45
CA ASN A 131 -3.76 -13.45 -4.63
C ASN A 131 -2.39 -13.78 -5.23
N LYS A 132 -2.25 -13.58 -6.54
CA LYS A 132 -0.97 -13.69 -7.26
C LYS A 132 0.04 -12.74 -6.64
N CYS A 133 1.23 -13.26 -6.36
CA CYS A 133 2.41 -12.48 -6.03
C CYS A 133 3.36 -12.43 -7.23
N ASN A 134 4.54 -11.85 -7.03
CA ASN A 134 5.52 -11.67 -8.10
C ASN A 134 5.93 -13.00 -8.76
N ILE A 135 5.92 -14.12 -8.02
CA ILE A 135 6.28 -15.43 -8.54
C ILE A 135 5.21 -15.92 -9.53
N GLU A 136 3.92 -15.82 -9.16
CA GLU A 136 2.82 -16.24 -10.03
C GLU A 136 2.71 -15.36 -11.28
N PHE A 137 2.94 -14.04 -11.15
CA PHE A 137 2.98 -13.15 -12.31
C PHE A 137 4.14 -13.48 -13.25
N ALA A 138 5.33 -13.75 -12.71
CA ALA A 138 6.47 -14.17 -13.53
C ALA A 138 6.19 -15.48 -14.26
N LYS A 139 5.64 -16.48 -13.56
CA LYS A 139 5.21 -17.75 -14.17
C LYS A 139 4.22 -17.52 -15.30
N SER A 140 3.18 -16.71 -15.09
CA SER A 140 2.17 -16.43 -16.12
C SER A 140 2.76 -15.78 -17.37
N THR A 141 3.81 -14.97 -17.22
CA THR A 141 4.52 -14.34 -18.35
C THR A 141 5.32 -15.38 -19.14
N PHE A 142 6.07 -16.26 -18.45
CA PHE A 142 6.79 -17.34 -19.13
C PHE A 142 5.86 -18.34 -19.81
N ASP A 143 4.73 -18.69 -19.18
CA ASP A 143 3.73 -19.57 -19.76
C ASP A 143 3.07 -18.94 -21.01
N PHE A 144 2.88 -17.62 -21.03
CA PHE A 144 2.37 -16.90 -22.19
C PHE A 144 3.37 -16.89 -23.36
N ILE A 145 4.67 -16.70 -23.09
CA ILE A 145 5.73 -16.63 -24.12
C ILE A 145 6.06 -18.02 -24.72
N LYS A 146 5.90 -19.10 -23.94
CA LYS A 146 6.19 -20.47 -24.40
C LYS A 146 5.12 -21.05 -25.32
N LYS A 147 3.93 -20.45 -25.36
CA LYS A 147 2.87 -20.81 -26.30
C LYS A 147 3.16 -20.20 -27.65
#